data_AF-A0A7X5X4Q0-F1
#
_entry.id   AF-A0A7X5X4Q0-F1
#
_cell.length_a   1.000
_cell.length_b   1.000
_cell.length_c   1.000
_cell.angle_alpha   90.00
_cell.angle_beta   90.00
_cell.angle_gamma   90.00
#
_symmetry.space_group_name_H-M   'P 1'
#
loop_
_entity.id
_entity.type
_entity.pdbx_description
1 polymer ?
#
loop_
_entity_poly.entity_id
_entity_poly.type
_entity_poly.pdbx_seq_one_letter_code
_entity_poly.pdbx_strand_id
1 'polypeptide(L)'
;METSNGVTLDFATIPGESIVMQHYAFLISDEEFDAAFGRIREQGVTYYADPHLKQPGEINHHFGGRGLYFMDPAGHGMEIITRPYGNEE
;
A
#
# COMPACT_ATOMS: atom_id res chain seq x y z
N MET A 1 5.66 -14.15 -5.94
CA MET A 1 6.71 -13.45 -5.16
C MET A 1 6.44 -13.71 -3.68
N GLU A 2 7.45 -14.06 -2.89
CA GLU A 2 7.29 -14.37 -1.45
C GLU A 2 7.55 -13.14 -0.58
N THR A 3 6.69 -12.89 0.40
CA THR A 3 6.84 -11.84 1.41
C THR A 3 7.68 -12.33 2.59
N SER A 4 8.17 -11.41 3.42
CA SER A 4 8.99 -11.76 4.60
C SER A 4 8.27 -12.64 5.63
N ASN A 5 6.94 -12.65 5.63
CA ASN A 5 6.11 -13.52 6.48
C ASN A 5 5.67 -14.82 5.80
N GLY A 6 6.30 -15.22 4.68
CA GLY A 6 6.09 -16.51 4.04
C GLY A 6 4.78 -16.63 3.26
N VAL A 7 4.13 -15.51 2.92
CA VAL A 7 2.95 -15.47 2.05
C VAL A 7 3.40 -15.18 0.62
N THR A 8 2.83 -15.88 -0.36
CA THR A 8 3.12 -15.61 -1.78
C THR A 8 1.98 -14.83 -2.43
N LEU A 9 2.34 -13.78 -3.17
CA LEU A 9 1.45 -13.15 -4.15
C LEU A 9 1.84 -13.64 -5.53
N ASP A 10 0.97 -14.46 -6.12
CA ASP A 10 1.14 -15.03 -7.44
C ASP A 10 0.19 -14.36 -8.44
N PHE A 11 0.75 -13.66 -9.41
CA PHE A 11 0.00 -12.87 -10.39
C PHE A 11 -0.36 -13.75 -11.59
N ALA A 12 -1.65 -13.77 -11.93
CA ALA A 12 -2.17 -14.46 -13.12
C ALA A 12 -2.79 -13.45 -14.09
N THR A 13 -2.55 -13.63 -15.38
CA THR A 13 -3.16 -12.80 -16.42
C THR A 13 -4.59 -13.27 -16.69
N ILE A 14 -5.55 -12.36 -16.54
CA ILE A 14 -6.97 -12.56 -16.85
C ILE A 14 -7.52 -11.36 -17.64
N PRO A 15 -8.69 -11.45 -18.30
CA PRO A 15 -9.33 -10.30 -18.91
C PRO A 15 -9.56 -9.17 -17.89
N GLY A 16 -9.19 -7.94 -18.27
CA GLY A 16 -9.24 -6.79 -17.36
C GLY A 16 -10.63 -6.49 -16.81
N GLU A 17 -11.68 -6.70 -17.61
CA GLU A 17 -13.07 -6.55 -17.17
C GLU A 17 -13.51 -7.53 -16.08
N SER A 18 -12.73 -8.60 -15.87
CA SER A 18 -12.97 -9.60 -14.82
C SER A 18 -12.25 -9.29 -13.50
N ILE A 19 -11.39 -8.25 -13.48
CA ILE A 19 -10.65 -7.87 -12.29
C ILE A 19 -11.57 -7.07 -11.36
N VAL A 20 -11.81 -7.64 -10.18
CA VAL A 20 -12.46 -6.94 -9.07
C VAL A 20 -11.39 -6.41 -8.13
N MET A 21 -11.49 -5.14 -7.76
CA MET A 21 -10.57 -4.50 -6.82
C MET A 21 -10.42 -5.34 -5.54
N GLN A 22 -9.17 -5.50 -5.12
CA GLN A 22 -8.78 -6.15 -3.88
C GLN A 22 -7.89 -5.18 -3.13
N HIS A 23 -7.75 -5.40 -1.82
CA HIS A 23 -6.91 -4.57 -0.96
C HIS A 23 -5.80 -5.39 -0.32
N TYR A 24 -4.55 -4.96 -0.50
CA TYR A 24 -3.37 -5.59 0.10
C TYR A 24 -2.57 -4.56 0.90
N ALA A 25 -2.53 -4.75 2.22
CA ALA A 25 -1.76 -3.92 3.14
C ALA A 25 -0.49 -4.65 3.59
N PHE A 26 0.65 -3.97 3.52
CA PHE A 26 1.96 -4.48 3.91
C PHE A 26 2.47 -3.72 5.13
N LEU A 27 2.64 -4.43 6.24
CA LEU A 27 3.34 -3.91 7.41
C LEU A 27 4.85 -4.00 7.17
N ILE A 28 5.52 -2.86 7.14
CA ILE A 28 6.95 -2.73 6.83
C ILE A 28 7.66 -1.85 7.86
N SER A 29 8.98 -1.91 7.90
CA SER A 29 9.78 -1.02 8.75
C SER A 29 9.75 0.43 8.26
N ASP A 30 10.17 1.36 9.11
CA ASP A 30 10.29 2.77 8.71
C ASP A 30 11.30 3.00 7.58
N GLU A 31 12.40 2.25 7.55
CA GLU A 31 13.39 2.31 6.48
C GLU A 31 12.82 1.82 5.15
N GLU A 32 12.09 0.70 5.18
CA GLU A 32 11.41 0.18 4.00
C GLU A 32 10.30 1.12 3.51
N PHE A 33 9.61 1.81 4.43
CA PHE A 33 8.62 2.83 4.08
C PHE A 33 9.26 3.99 3.32
N ASP A 34 10.40 4.51 3.78
CA ASP A 34 11.11 5.58 3.08
C ASP A 34 11.57 5.14 1.69
N ALA A 35 12.11 3.93 1.57
CA ALA A 35 12.56 3.37 0.31
C ALA A 35 11.40 3.08 -0.67
N ALA A 36 10.25 2.62 -0.18
CA ALA A 36 9.05 2.39 -0.99
C ALA A 36 8.41 3.72 -1.41
N PHE A 37 8.27 4.66 -0.47
CA PHE A 37 7.69 5.97 -0.74
C PHE A 37 8.53 6.79 -1.73
N GLY A 38 9.86 6.71 -1.64
CA GLY A 38 10.78 7.28 -2.64
C GLY A 38 10.47 6.75 -4.05
N ARG A 39 10.37 5.43 -4.22
CA ARG A 39 10.03 4.80 -5.51
C ARG A 39 8.66 5.20 -6.04
N ILE A 40 7.64 5.28 -5.18
CA ILE A 40 6.29 5.74 -5.55
C ILE A 40 6.34 7.16 -6.12
N ARG A 41 7.08 8.06 -5.45
CA ARG A 41 7.23 9.45 -5.89
C ARG A 41 8.05 9.57 -7.18
N GLU A 42 9.16 8.85 -7.29
CA GLU A 42 10.02 8.84 -8.49
C GLU A 42 9.27 8.37 -9.73
N GLN A 43 8.36 7.40 -9.57
CA GLN A 43 7.52 6.90 -10.66
C GLN A 43 6.28 7.76 -10.93
N GLY A 44 6.05 8.81 -10.15
CA GLY A 44 4.89 9.68 -10.30
C GLY A 44 3.56 8.99 -9.99
N VAL A 45 3.57 7.93 -9.19
CA VAL A 45 2.36 7.23 -8.76
C VAL A 45 1.63 8.10 -7.73
N THR A 46 0.36 8.41 -8.00
CA THR A 46 -0.49 9.11 -7.02
C THR A 46 -0.69 8.24 -5.80
N TYR A 47 -0.41 8.79 -4.62
CA TYR A 47 -0.65 8.17 -3.33
C TYR A 47 -1.61 9.02 -2.50
N TYR A 48 -2.20 8.41 -1.49
CA TYR A 48 -3.26 9.00 -0.67
C TYR A 48 -3.08 8.69 0.81
N ALA A 49 -3.52 9.60 1.68
CA ALA A 49 -3.53 9.35 3.12
C ALA A 49 -4.69 8.45 3.56
N ASP A 50 -5.75 8.32 2.75
CA ASP A 50 -6.97 7.58 3.09
C ASP A 50 -7.36 6.54 2.02
N PRO A 51 -8.03 5.44 2.42
CA PRO A 51 -8.41 4.36 1.50
C PRO A 51 -9.49 4.75 0.48
N HIS A 52 -10.17 5.89 0.67
CA HIS A 52 -11.20 6.38 -0.25
C HIS A 52 -10.63 7.33 -1.32
N LEU A 53 -9.31 7.48 -1.38
CA LEU A 53 -8.59 8.27 -2.38
C LEU A 53 -8.95 9.76 -2.37
N LYS A 54 -9.27 10.32 -1.19
CA LYS A 54 -9.72 11.71 -1.04
C LYS A 54 -8.61 12.70 -0.70
N GLN A 55 -7.50 12.22 -0.16
CA GLN A 55 -6.37 13.02 0.30
C GLN A 55 -5.10 12.71 -0.51
N PRO A 56 -5.03 13.12 -1.78
CA PRO A 56 -3.89 12.85 -2.64
C PRO A 56 -2.64 13.61 -2.19
N GLY A 57 -1.48 12.97 -2.28
CA GLY A 57 -0.19 13.61 -1.99
C GLY A 57 0.13 13.72 -0.50
N GLU A 58 -0.64 13.07 0.36
CA GLU A 58 -0.45 13.05 1.80
C GLU A 58 -0.27 11.60 2.30
N ILE A 59 0.40 11.45 3.45
CA ILE A 59 0.49 10.19 4.19
C ILE A 59 -0.31 10.33 5.49
N ASN A 60 -0.87 9.24 6.00
CA ASN A 60 -1.44 9.23 7.34
C ASN A 60 -0.39 8.88 8.40
N HIS A 61 -0.74 9.15 9.66
CA HIS A 61 0.06 8.85 10.84
C HIS A 61 -0.73 8.01 11.86
N HIS A 62 -1.54 7.07 11.36
CA HIS A 62 -2.39 6.25 12.22
C HIS A 62 -1.55 5.42 13.21
N PHE A 63 -2.05 5.31 14.45
CA PHE A 63 -1.46 4.47 15.51
C PHE A 63 0.01 4.81 15.81
N GLY A 64 0.37 6.09 15.75
CA GLY A 64 1.74 6.58 15.94
C GLY A 64 2.72 6.15 14.84
N GLY A 65 2.23 5.61 13.72
CA GLY A 65 3.01 5.15 12.59
C GLY A 65 2.99 6.10 11.41
N ARG A 66 3.23 5.52 10.23
CA ARG A 66 3.08 6.14 8.91
C ARG A 66 2.34 5.18 8.00
N GLY A 67 1.49 5.71 7.13
CA GLY A 67 0.73 4.91 6.19
C GLY A 67 0.38 5.68 4.92
N LEU A 68 0.30 4.99 3.79
CA LEU A 68 -0.25 5.54 2.55
C LEU A 68 -0.92 4.46 1.71
N TYR A 69 -1.80 4.90 0.81
CA TYR A 69 -2.51 4.09 -0.16
C TYR A 69 -2.09 4.48 -1.57
N PHE A 70 -2.04 3.51 -2.48
CA PHE A 70 -1.84 3.74 -3.92
C PHE A 70 -2.53 2.62 -4.72
N MET A 71 -2.76 2.85 -6.01
CA MET A 71 -3.37 1.84 -6.88
C MET A 71 -2.28 1.10 -7.66
N ASP A 72 -2.41 -0.21 -7.74
CA ASP A 72 -1.61 -1.00 -8.68
C ASP A 72 -2.14 -0.82 -10.13
N PRO A 73 -1.38 -1.26 -11.15
CA PRO A 73 -1.80 -1.14 -12.55
C PRO A 73 -3.10 -1.88 -12.91
N ALA A 74 -3.48 -2.91 -12.13
CA ALA A 74 -4.71 -3.66 -12.32
C ALA A 74 -5.92 -3.03 -11.61
N GLY A 75 -5.72 -2.00 -10.79
CA GLY A 75 -6.77 -1.33 -10.03
C GLY A 75 -7.04 -1.93 -8.65
N HIS A 76 -6.10 -2.71 -8.10
CA HIS A 76 -6.09 -3.12 -6.70
C HIS A 76 -5.59 -1.98 -5.80
N GLY A 77 -6.17 -1.88 -4.61
CA GLY A 77 -5.69 -1.01 -3.55
C GLY A 77 -4.46 -1.63 -2.88
N MET A 78 -3.38 -0.86 -2.84
CA MET A 78 -2.14 -1.22 -2.18
C MET A 78 -1.91 -0.25 -1.02
N GLU A 79 -1.45 -0.77 0.10
CA GLU A 79 -1.17 0.03 1.29
C GLU A 79 0.15 -0.41 1.94
N ILE A 80 0.93 0.57 2.38
CA ILE A 80 2.10 0.33 3.24
C ILE A 80 1.90 1.05 4.56
N ILE A 81 2.14 0.35 5.68
CA ILE A 81 2.02 0.88 7.04
C ILE A 81 3.24 0.52 7.87
N THR A 82 3.59 1.35 8.85
CA THR A 82 4.70 1.08 9.79
C THR A 82 4.25 0.65 11.18
N ARG A 83 2.94 0.72 11.45
CA ARG A 83 2.31 0.21 12.67
C ARG A 83 1.07 -0.60 12.30
N PRO A 84 0.82 -1.73 13.00
CA PRO A 84 -0.40 -2.51 12.78
C PRO A 84 -1.65 -1.70 13.17
N TYR A 85 -2.80 -2.07 12.63
CA TYR A 85 -4.07 -1.47 13.06
C TYR A 85 -4.40 -1.88 14.50
N GLY A 86 -4.93 -0.93 15.27
CA GLY A 86 -5.35 -1.18 16.65
C GLY A 86 -4.71 -0.20 17.63
N ASN A 87 -5.15 -0.26 18.88
CA ASN A 87 -4.92 0.81 19.84
C ASN A 87 -3.44 0.94 20.26
N GLU A 88 -3.04 2.20 20.42
CA GLU A 88 -1.95 2.63 21.29
C GLU A 88 -2.20 2.05 22.71
N GLU A 89 -1.20 1.38 23.30
CA GLU A 89 -1.13 1.25 24.77
C GLU A 89 -0.77 2.60 25.39
#